data_AF-A0A0H5P8Q1-F1
#
_entry.id   AF-A0A0H5P8Q1-F1
#
_cell.length_a   1.000
_cell.length_b   1.000
_cell.length_c   1.000
_cell.angle_alpha   90.00
_cell.angle_beta   90.00
_cell.angle_gamma   90.00
#
_symmetry.space_group_name_H-M   'P 1'
#
loop_
_entity.id
_entity.type
_entity.pdbx_description
1 polymer ?
#
loop_
_entity_poly.entity_id
_entity_poly.type
_entity_poly.pdbx_seq_one_letter_code
_entity_poly.pdbx_strand_id
1 'polypeptide(L)'
;MTPAYTLTEADDEQWIVTGELAEQVRARLGVGRHTQVEFRNEWRTERCNGGGCCNHMSRVFIVEAGEIVKLFPDVGYDEPDVPLDQVLLWLDEPRLLEARRAAEAKHAAQQAQAAAAFDRAVVGSINAAIATVEANSYVSDEDWHDQVMDQLGVGGTRYTERGIGE
;
A
#
# COMPACT_ATOMS: atom_id res chain seq x y z
N MET A 1 -13.68 0.91 21.99
CA MET A 1 -12.97 1.23 23.25
C MET A 1 -12.58 2.69 23.11
N THR A 2 -13.22 3.60 23.84
CA THR A 2 -12.91 5.03 23.75
C THR A 2 -11.63 5.26 24.56
N PRO A 3 -10.51 5.70 23.96
CA PRO A 3 -9.28 5.89 24.72
C PRO A 3 -9.50 6.93 25.83
N ALA A 4 -9.02 6.63 27.03
CA ALA A 4 -9.10 7.53 28.17
C ALA A 4 -7.94 8.53 28.09
N TYR A 5 -8.20 9.69 27.49
CA TYR A 5 -7.26 10.81 27.47
C TYR A 5 -7.90 12.05 28.07
N THR A 6 -7.07 12.93 28.60
CA THR A 6 -7.50 14.23 29.12
C THR A 6 -6.75 15.32 28.36
N LEU A 7 -7.51 16.21 27.74
CA LEU A 7 -7.04 17.48 27.21
C LEU A 7 -7.34 18.54 28.27
N THR A 8 -6.31 19.19 28.78
CA THR A 8 -6.48 20.34 29.70
C THR A 8 -6.05 21.59 28.97
N GLU A 9 -6.98 22.51 28.77
CA GLU A 9 -6.71 23.82 28.17
C GLU A 9 -5.76 24.62 29.08
N ALA A 10 -4.69 25.15 28.48
CA ALA A 10 -3.66 25.94 29.15
C ALA A 10 -3.76 27.43 28.79
N ASP A 11 -4.25 27.75 27.59
CA ASP A 11 -4.45 29.06 26.94
C ASP A 11 -5.50 28.87 25.82
N ASP A 12 -6.09 29.95 25.29
CA ASP A 12 -7.18 30.03 24.29
C ASP A 12 -6.95 29.14 23.03
N GLU A 13 -5.73 28.62 22.81
CA GLU A 13 -5.38 27.76 21.68
C GLU A 13 -4.34 26.64 22.01
N GLN A 14 -4.10 26.32 23.29
CA GLN A 14 -3.12 25.31 23.72
C GLN A 14 -3.72 24.30 24.71
N TRP A 15 -3.46 23.01 24.46
CA TRP A 15 -3.94 21.90 25.28
C TRP A 15 -2.78 20.99 25.72
N ILE A 16 -2.70 20.74 27.03
CA ILE A 16 -1.80 19.72 27.58
C ILE A 16 -2.47 18.35 27.44
N VAL A 17 -1.76 17.43 26.80
CA VAL A 17 -2.24 16.08 26.51
C VAL A 17 -1.65 15.11 27.52
N THR A 18 -2.52 14.32 28.15
CA THR A 18 -2.13 13.31 29.14
C THR A 18 -2.80 11.96 28.90
N GLY A 19 -2.35 10.94 29.63
CA GLY A 19 -2.88 9.58 29.51
C GLY A 19 -2.39 8.84 28.26
N GLU A 20 -3.22 7.94 27.75
CA GLU A 20 -2.87 7.01 26.67
C GLU A 20 -2.51 7.73 25.37
N LEU A 21 -3.22 8.81 25.02
CA LEU A 21 -2.96 9.60 23.82
C LEU A 21 -1.55 10.22 23.84
N ALA A 22 -1.12 10.75 24.99
CA ALA A 22 0.22 11.28 25.14
C ALA A 22 1.29 10.19 25.00
N GLU A 23 1.05 8.98 25.51
CA GLU A 23 1.96 7.85 25.33
C GLU A 23 2.08 7.43 23.85
N GLN A 24 0.96 7.39 23.12
CA GLN A 24 0.96 7.08 21.68
C GLN A 24 1.72 8.13 20.86
N VAL A 25 1.51 9.42 21.15
CA VAL A 25 2.25 10.51 20.48
C VAL A 25 3.75 10.41 20.78
N ARG A 26 4.15 10.16 22.04
CA ARG A 26 5.56 9.97 22.39
C ARG A 26 6.19 8.80 21.64
N ALA A 27 5.49 7.67 21.59
CA ALA A 27 5.95 6.49 20.87
C ALA A 27 6.10 6.77 19.37
N ARG A 28 5.16 7.52 18.78
CA ARG A 28 5.18 7.89 17.36
C ARG A 28 6.34 8.85 17.03
N LEU A 29 6.61 9.82 17.90
CA LEU A 29 7.67 10.81 17.73
C LEU A 29 9.05 10.33 18.23
N GLY A 30 9.12 9.18 18.91
CA GLY A 30 10.37 8.62 19.42
C GLY A 30 10.99 9.41 20.58
N VAL A 31 10.16 10.08 21.39
CA VAL A 31 10.62 10.93 22.51
C VAL A 31 10.53 10.22 23.86
N GLY A 32 11.18 10.78 24.87
CA GLY A 32 11.22 10.21 26.22
C GLY A 32 9.84 10.13 26.89
N ARG A 33 9.66 9.14 27.78
CA ARG A 33 8.39 8.90 28.50
C ARG A 33 7.90 10.11 29.32
N HIS A 34 8.83 10.94 29.79
CA HIS A 34 8.53 12.11 30.62
C HIS A 34 8.34 13.41 29.81
N THR A 35 8.51 13.36 28.49
CA THR A 35 8.35 14.54 27.63
C THR A 35 6.89 14.99 27.65
N GLN A 36 6.63 16.26 27.96
CA GLN A 36 5.29 16.83 27.88
C GLN A 36 4.81 16.83 26.43
N VAL A 37 3.52 16.49 26.23
CA VAL A 37 2.88 16.51 24.92
C VAL A 37 1.85 17.61 24.92
N GLU A 38 1.92 18.48 23.92
CA GLU A 38 1.07 19.65 23.79
C GLU A 38 0.47 19.70 22.41
N PHE A 39 -0.80 20.06 22.35
CA PHE A 39 -1.52 20.36 21.13
C PHE A 39 -1.75 21.86 21.10
N ARG A 40 -1.55 22.50 19.96
CA ARG A 40 -1.85 23.92 19.81
C ARG A 40 -2.35 24.26 18.42
N ASN A 41 -3.16 25.30 18.33
CA ASN A 41 -3.56 25.90 17.07
C ASN A 41 -2.78 27.20 16.87
N GLU A 42 -2.26 27.42 15.67
CA GLU A 42 -1.60 28.68 15.31
C GLU A 42 -2.07 29.18 13.95
N TRP A 43 -2.28 30.49 13.83
CA TRP A 43 -2.43 31.13 12.53
C TRP A 43 -1.06 31.32 11.88
N ARG A 44 -0.87 30.74 10.70
CA ARG A 44 0.36 30.90 9.92
C ARG A 44 0.08 31.55 8.58
N THR A 45 0.93 32.51 8.22
CA THR A 45 0.89 33.13 6.91
C THR A 45 1.69 32.27 5.93
N GLU A 46 1.00 31.63 4.99
CA GLU A 46 1.67 30.93 3.91
C GLU A 46 2.12 31.93 2.84
N ARG A 47 3.43 31.94 2.55
CA ARG A 47 3.93 32.68 1.39
C ARG A 47 3.59 31.89 0.14
N CYS A 48 2.71 32.42 -0.70
CA CYS A 48 2.54 31.89 -2.05
C CYS A 48 3.89 31.97 -2.79
N ASN A 49 4.48 30.80 -3.10
CA ASN A 49 5.66 30.69 -3.94
C ASN A 49 5.29 31.02 -5.39
N GLY A 50 5.24 32.31 -5.73
CA GLY A 50 5.02 32.75 -7.11
C GLY A 50 4.22 34.05 -7.21
N GLY A 51 4.91 35.18 -7.04
CA GLY A 51 4.54 36.50 -7.56
C GLY A 51 3.07 36.92 -7.50
N GLY A 52 2.67 37.60 -6.42
CA GLY A 52 1.49 38.46 -6.42
C GLY A 52 0.52 38.28 -5.25
N CYS A 53 0.81 38.95 -4.13
CA CYS A 53 -0.13 39.53 -3.16
C CYS A 53 -1.39 38.76 -2.72
N CYS A 54 -1.27 37.47 -2.39
CA CYS A 54 -2.24 36.80 -1.51
C CYS A 54 -1.48 36.23 -0.30
N ASN A 55 -1.60 36.89 0.86
CA ASN A 55 -1.22 36.26 2.14
C ASN A 55 -2.40 35.38 2.55
N HIS A 56 -2.33 34.08 2.25
CA HIS A 56 -3.31 33.15 2.79
C HIS A 56 -2.92 32.84 4.25
N MET A 57 -3.76 33.24 5.19
CA MET A 57 -3.62 32.83 6.58
C MET A 57 -4.34 31.49 6.74
N SER A 58 -3.60 30.42 6.95
CA SER A 58 -4.15 29.12 7.30
C SER A 58 -4.01 28.89 8.80
N ARG A 59 -5.00 28.23 9.39
CA ARG A 59 -4.88 27.73 10.75
C ARG A 59 -4.20 26.37 10.70
N VAL A 60 -3.12 26.23 11.45
CA VAL A 60 -2.31 25.01 11.50
C VAL A 60 -2.44 24.41 12.89
N PHE A 61 -2.79 23.13 12.93
CA PHE A 61 -2.77 22.37 14.17
C PHE A 61 -1.39 21.75 14.38
N ILE A 62 -0.87 21.86 15.60
CA ILE A 62 0.51 21.53 15.93
C ILE A 62 0.50 20.55 17.09
N VAL A 63 1.21 19.45 16.92
CA VAL A 63 1.52 18.48 17.97
C VAL A 63 2.99 18.61 18.34
N GLU A 64 3.26 18.90 19.61
CA GLU A 64 4.61 19.09 20.14
C GLU A 64 4.93 18.08 21.22
N ALA A 65 6.16 17.58 21.19
CA ALA A 65 6.71 16.80 22.28
C ALA A 65 8.20 17.11 22.44
N GLY A 66 8.54 17.99 23.38
CA GLY A 66 9.91 18.48 23.56
C GLY A 66 10.34 19.35 22.37
N GLU A 67 11.40 18.95 21.68
CA GLU A 67 11.91 19.68 20.51
C GLU A 67 11.27 19.23 19.18
N ILE A 68 10.45 18.17 19.20
CA ILE A 68 9.85 17.61 17.99
C ILE A 68 8.45 18.19 17.79
N VAL A 69 8.23 18.71 16.59
CA VAL A 69 6.98 19.36 16.18
C VAL A 69 6.43 18.66 14.95
N LYS A 70 5.14 18.31 14.99
CA LYS A 70 4.37 17.80 13.86
C LYS A 70 3.26 18.78 13.53
N LEU A 71 3.22 19.20 12.27
CA LEU A 71 2.21 20.11 11.74
C LEU A 71 1.14 19.31 10.99
N PHE A 72 -0.12 19.68 11.22
CA PHE A 72 -1.29 19.25 10.48
C PHE A 72 -1.83 20.48 9.73
N PRO A 73 -1.80 20.45 8.38
CA PRO A 73 -2.22 21.58 7.58
C PRO A 73 -3.74 21.80 7.70
N ASP A 74 -4.13 23.07 7.59
CA ASP A 74 -5.48 23.59 7.35
C ASP A 74 -6.63 22.83 8.03
N VAL A 75 -6.97 23.25 9.25
CA VAL A 75 -8.19 22.81 9.95
C VAL A 75 -9.44 23.60 9.53
N GLY A 76 -9.36 24.41 8.47
CA GLY A 76 -10.45 25.30 8.07
C GLY A 76 -10.61 26.51 9.01
N TYR A 77 -11.27 27.55 8.52
CA TYR A 77 -11.47 28.80 9.27
C TYR A 77 -12.45 28.66 10.44
N ASP A 78 -13.32 27.65 10.43
CA ASP A 78 -14.47 27.53 11.33
C ASP A 78 -14.31 26.45 12.42
N GLU A 79 -13.18 25.71 12.47
CA GLU A 79 -12.97 24.67 13.48
C GLU A 79 -12.09 25.19 14.64
N PRO A 80 -12.68 25.51 15.82
CA PRO A 80 -11.93 25.81 17.04
C PRO A 80 -11.32 24.57 17.70
N ASP A 81 -11.73 23.38 17.27
CA ASP A 81 -11.45 22.14 17.99
C ASP A 81 -10.20 21.42 17.48
N VAL A 82 -9.66 20.55 18.34
CA VAL A 82 -8.56 19.64 17.98
C VAL A 82 -9.03 18.69 16.87
N PRO A 83 -8.33 18.59 15.72
CA PRO A 83 -8.67 17.68 14.62
C PRO A 83 -8.28 16.24 15.00
N LEU A 84 -8.88 15.72 16.07
CA LEU A 84 -8.48 14.47 16.72
C LEU A 84 -8.49 13.29 15.75
N ASP A 85 -9.43 13.28 14.82
CA ASP A 85 -9.56 12.25 13.79
C ASP A 85 -8.30 12.16 12.92
N GLN A 86 -7.74 13.31 12.53
CA GLN A 86 -6.49 13.38 11.75
C GLN A 86 -5.29 12.96 12.59
N VAL A 87 -5.27 13.33 13.88
CA VAL A 87 -4.22 12.92 14.82
C VAL A 87 -4.24 11.41 15.02
N LEU A 88 -5.41 10.82 15.27
CA LEU A 88 -5.58 9.38 15.43
C LEU A 88 -5.20 8.62 14.16
N LEU A 89 -5.59 9.13 12.98
CA LEU A 89 -5.17 8.56 11.71
C LEU A 89 -3.64 8.56 11.56
N TRP A 90 -2.99 9.67 11.86
CA TRP A 90 -1.52 9.79 11.82
C TRP A 90 -0.80 8.85 12.82
N LEU A 91 -1.42 8.63 13.99
CA LEU A 91 -0.93 7.67 14.98
C LEU A 91 -1.03 6.22 14.48
N ASP A 92 -2.10 5.88 13.75
CA ASP A 92 -2.35 4.52 13.24
C ASP A 92 -1.69 4.21 11.88
N GLU A 93 -1.24 5.23 11.13
CA GLU A 93 -0.55 5.08 9.83
C GLU A 93 0.50 3.95 9.78
N PRO A 94 1.40 3.78 10.77
CA PRO A 94 2.39 2.69 10.75
C PRO A 94 1.75 1.30 10.70
N ARG A 95 0.68 1.08 11.47
CA ARG A 95 -0.05 -0.19 11.52
C ARG A 95 -0.78 -0.43 10.21
N LEU A 96 -1.39 0.62 9.65
CA LEU A 96 -2.06 0.56 8.35
C LEU A 96 -1.08 0.20 7.22
N LEU A 97 0.12 0.78 7.24
CA LEU A 97 1.18 0.47 6.28
C LEU A 97 1.68 -0.96 6.40
N GLU A 98 1.87 -1.46 7.62
CA GLU A 98 2.27 -2.85 7.86
C GLU A 98 1.20 -3.85 7.39
N ALA A 99 -0.06 -3.61 7.72
CA ALA A 99 -1.19 -4.43 7.28
C ALA A 99 -1.28 -4.44 5.74
N ARG A 100 -1.09 -3.30 5.10
CA ARG A 100 -1.05 -3.20 3.63
C ARG A 100 0.11 -3.98 3.03
N ARG A 101 1.33 -3.85 3.57
CA ARG A 101 2.50 -4.62 3.12
C ARG A 101 2.28 -6.13 3.27
N ALA A 102 1.67 -6.56 4.39
CA ALA A 102 1.34 -7.96 4.61
C ALA A 102 0.30 -8.48 3.60
N ALA A 103 -0.71 -7.66 3.27
CA ALA A 103 -1.70 -7.99 2.25
C ALA A 103 -1.07 -8.09 0.85
N GLU A 104 -0.22 -7.14 0.48
CA GLU A 104 0.53 -7.15 -0.80
C GLU A 104 1.44 -8.37 -0.90
N ALA A 105 2.16 -8.72 0.18
CA ALA A 105 3.00 -9.92 0.23
C ALA A 105 2.19 -11.21 0.06
N LYS A 106 1.00 -11.31 0.70
CA LYS A 106 0.10 -12.45 0.54
C LYS A 106 -0.39 -12.58 -0.90
N HIS A 107 -0.78 -11.47 -1.52
CA HIS A 107 -1.22 -11.46 -2.91
C HIS A 107 -0.10 -11.86 -3.87
N ALA A 108 1.11 -11.34 -3.68
CA ALA A 108 2.29 -11.74 -4.44
C ALA A 108 2.61 -13.23 -4.30
N ALA A 109 2.51 -13.79 -3.09
CA ALA A 109 2.70 -15.22 -2.85
C ALA A 109 1.65 -16.08 -3.57
N GLN A 110 0.38 -15.65 -3.58
CA GLN A 110 -0.70 -16.31 -4.32
C GLN A 110 -0.45 -16.29 -5.83
N GLN A 111 0.00 -15.15 -6.37
CA GLN A 111 0.34 -15.03 -7.79
C GLN A 111 1.53 -15.94 -8.16
N ALA A 112 2.57 -15.99 -7.33
CA ALA A 112 3.70 -16.89 -7.56
C ALA A 112 3.29 -18.37 -7.53
N GLN A 113 2.41 -18.75 -6.61
CA GLN A 113 1.86 -20.12 -6.56
C GLN A 113 1.01 -20.44 -7.79
N ALA A 114 0.17 -19.52 -8.24
CA ALA A 114 -0.63 -19.69 -9.45
C ALA A 114 0.25 -19.81 -10.70
N ALA A 115 1.28 -18.97 -10.83
CA ALA A 115 2.26 -19.06 -11.91
C ALA A 115 2.99 -20.42 -11.89
N ALA A 116 3.51 -20.84 -10.74
CA ALA A 116 4.20 -22.13 -10.61
C ALA A 116 3.28 -23.35 -10.83
N ALA A 117 1.97 -23.21 -10.57
CA ALA A 117 0.99 -24.22 -10.91
C ALA A 117 0.73 -24.28 -12.42
N PHE A 118 0.59 -23.12 -13.07
CA PHE A 118 0.46 -23.02 -14.53
C PHE A 118 1.70 -23.55 -15.24
N ASP A 119 2.91 -23.16 -14.82
CA ASP A 119 4.17 -23.62 -15.40
C ASP A 119 4.29 -25.15 -15.33
N ARG A 120 3.95 -25.76 -14.20
CA ARG A 120 3.97 -27.23 -14.08
C ARG A 120 2.90 -27.91 -14.92
N ALA A 121 1.70 -27.34 -14.98
CA ALA A 121 0.57 -27.96 -15.68
C ALA A 121 0.65 -27.83 -17.20
N VAL A 122 1.20 -26.72 -17.72
CA VAL A 122 1.16 -26.37 -19.14
C VAL A 122 2.55 -26.36 -19.75
N VAL A 123 3.50 -25.61 -19.18
CA VAL A 123 4.85 -25.50 -19.76
C VAL A 123 5.61 -26.81 -19.60
N GLY A 124 5.45 -27.48 -18.45
CA GLY A 124 6.02 -28.80 -18.19
C GLY A 124 5.57 -29.86 -19.20
N SER A 125 4.28 -29.91 -19.54
CA SER A 125 3.77 -30.85 -20.54
C SER A 125 4.26 -30.54 -21.95
N ILE A 126 4.38 -29.26 -22.31
CA ILE A 126 4.96 -28.82 -23.60
C ILE A 126 6.42 -29.25 -23.73
N ASN A 127 7.23 -28.96 -22.71
CA ASN A 127 8.64 -29.33 -22.74
C ASN A 127 8.85 -30.85 -22.74
N ALA A 128 8.00 -31.61 -22.03
CA ALA A 128 8.04 -33.07 -22.05
C ALA A 128 7.66 -33.63 -23.43
N ALA A 129 6.65 -33.06 -24.09
CA ALA A 129 6.27 -33.43 -25.45
C ALA A 129 7.41 -33.18 -26.45
N ILE A 130 8.02 -31.98 -26.42
CA ILE A 130 9.16 -31.62 -27.27
C ILE A 130 10.33 -32.58 -27.05
N ALA A 131 10.74 -32.81 -25.80
CA ALA A 131 11.86 -33.69 -25.48
C ALA A 131 11.61 -35.13 -25.95
N THR A 132 10.35 -35.59 -25.90
CA THR A 132 9.98 -36.93 -26.39
C THR A 132 10.11 -37.02 -27.91
N VAL A 133 9.68 -36.01 -28.65
CA VAL A 133 9.80 -35.98 -30.12
C VAL A 133 11.26 -35.85 -30.55
N GLU A 134 12.03 -34.98 -29.91
CA GLU A 134 13.46 -34.83 -30.18
C GLU A 134 14.23 -36.13 -29.93
N ALA A 135 13.86 -36.91 -28.90
CA ALA A 135 14.47 -38.19 -28.61
C ALA A 135 14.13 -39.29 -29.64
N ASN A 136 12.94 -39.22 -30.26
CA ASN A 136 12.47 -40.22 -31.23
C ASN A 136 12.96 -39.97 -32.66
N SER A 137 13.61 -38.82 -32.90
CA SER A 137 14.01 -38.34 -34.22
C SER A 137 12.83 -38.11 -35.18
N TYR A 138 12.95 -37.09 -36.03
CA TYR A 138 11.92 -36.67 -36.97
C TYR A 138 12.52 -36.37 -38.34
N VAL A 139 11.70 -36.40 -39.38
CA VAL A 139 12.17 -36.41 -40.78
C VAL A 139 12.20 -35.01 -41.40
N SER A 140 11.40 -34.08 -40.87
CA SER A 140 11.34 -32.67 -41.25
C SER A 140 10.77 -31.81 -40.11
N ASP A 141 10.89 -30.49 -40.22
CA ASP A 141 10.31 -29.57 -39.23
C ASP A 141 8.77 -29.65 -39.17
N GLU A 142 8.13 -29.99 -40.30
CA GLU A 142 6.68 -30.20 -40.38
C GLU A 142 6.28 -31.49 -39.62
N ASP A 143 7.05 -32.57 -39.77
CA ASP A 143 6.88 -33.82 -39.01
C ASP A 143 7.16 -33.64 -37.51
N TRP A 144 8.19 -32.85 -37.15
CA TRP A 144 8.46 -32.49 -35.75
C TRP A 144 7.27 -31.78 -35.12
N HIS A 145 6.73 -30.75 -35.78
CA HIS A 145 5.61 -29.97 -35.28
C HIS A 145 4.38 -30.85 -35.07
N ASP A 146 4.06 -31.70 -36.04
CA ASP A 146 2.91 -32.60 -35.97
C ASP A 146 3.04 -33.60 -34.82
N GLN A 147 4.22 -34.20 -34.63
CA GLN A 147 4.45 -35.13 -33.52
C GLN A 147 4.37 -34.44 -32.15
N VAL A 148 4.82 -33.19 -32.01
CA VAL A 148 4.72 -32.45 -30.74
C VAL A 148 3.26 -32.15 -30.40
N MET A 149 2.48 -31.76 -31.39
CA MET A 149 1.06 -31.42 -31.23
C MET A 149 0.17 -32.65 -30.98
N ASP A 150 0.53 -33.81 -31.55
CA ASP A 150 -0.07 -35.12 -31.22
C ASP A 150 0.24 -35.54 -29.77
N GLN A 151 1.49 -35.38 -29.31
CA GLN A 151 1.88 -35.65 -27.92
C GLN A 151 1.12 -34.77 -26.91
N LEU A 152 0.78 -33.54 -27.29
CA LEU A 152 -0.04 -32.63 -26.50
C LEU A 152 -1.55 -32.92 -26.57
N GLY A 153 -1.97 -33.88 -27.39
CA GLY A 153 -3.39 -34.23 -27.58
C GLY A 153 -4.21 -33.15 -28.29
N VAL A 154 -3.55 -32.18 -28.93
CA VAL A 154 -4.18 -31.12 -29.73
C VAL A 154 -4.51 -31.63 -31.14
N GLY A 155 -3.83 -32.70 -31.58
CA GLY A 155 -4.08 -33.39 -32.85
C GLY A 155 -5.23 -34.40 -32.80
N GLY A 156 -6.38 -34.03 -33.38
CA GLY A 156 -7.46 -34.97 -33.72
C GLY A 156 -7.89 -34.86 -35.18
N THR A 157 -7.99 -36.00 -35.91
CA THR A 157 -8.34 -36.22 -37.35
C THR A 157 -7.56 -35.40 -38.41
N ARG A 158 -6.22 -35.37 -38.35
CA ARG A 158 -5.30 -34.46 -39.08
C ARG A 158 -5.38 -32.99 -38.64
N TYR A 159 -5.86 -32.73 -37.42
CA TYR A 159 -6.39 -31.44 -36.91
C TYR A 159 -7.77 -31.07 -37.52
N THR A 160 -8.69 -32.04 -37.61
CA THR A 160 -10.15 -32.03 -37.92
C THR A 160 -10.64 -32.16 -39.39
N GLU A 161 -9.83 -32.66 -40.33
CA GLU A 161 -10.14 -33.09 -41.74
C GLU A 161 -10.36 -32.06 -42.88
N ARG A 162 -10.28 -30.74 -42.64
CA ARG A 162 -10.66 -29.57 -43.52
C ARG A 162 -11.92 -28.96 -42.91
N GLY A 163 -11.93 -27.70 -42.49
CA GLY A 163 -13.20 -27.01 -42.19
C GLY A 163 -13.12 -25.59 -42.75
N ILE A 164 -13.71 -25.22 -43.88
CA ILE A 164 -15.01 -25.63 -44.45
C ILE A 164 -14.80 -25.86 -45.96
N GLY A 165 -15.31 -26.97 -46.50
CA GLY A 165 -15.57 -27.05 -47.93
C GLY A 165 -16.83 -26.26 -48.25
N GLU A 166 -16.66 -25.09 -48.86
CA GLU A 166 -17.28 -24.64 -50.11
C GLU A 166 -16.31 -23.70 -50.83
#